data_AF-A0A1Z9JVR4-F1
#
_entry.id   AF-A0A1Z9JVR4-F1
#
_cell.length_a   1.000
_cell.length_b   1.000
_cell.length_c   1.000
_cell.angle_alpha   90.00
_cell.angle_beta   90.00
_cell.angle_gamma   90.00
#
_symmetry.space_group_name_H-M   'P 1'
#
loop_
_entity.id
_entity.type
_entity.pdbx_description
1 polymer ?
#
loop_
_entity_poly.entity_id
_entity_poly.type
_entity_poly.pdbx_seq_one_letter_code
_entity_poly.pdbx_strand_id
1 'polypeptide(L)'
;MKNYFFLLSLFLVIACGEGNKLKDSSSDSIKNNIGEELISDENFELVDYPEDFLKENGLEEWEDFRNLHKAMDRLKEMDIRDIELNIIGLSSRLKDLISQDLPGGFETPQIRSRLKVVQMQTQKSRYFTRHYKKDSLLPSLRALYYHYNVLILRMIVLKEDENVAVSETKQMP
;
A
#
# COMPACT_ATOMS: atom_id res chain seq x y z
N MET A 1 21.79 -49.82 7.88
CA MET A 1 20.65 -49.89 6.96
C MET A 1 19.42 -50.37 7.72
N LYS A 2 18.48 -49.48 8.02
CA LYS A 2 17.11 -49.84 8.40
C LYS A 2 16.19 -48.78 7.79
N ASN A 3 15.53 -49.18 6.70
CA ASN A 3 14.53 -48.42 5.99
C ASN A 3 13.26 -48.37 6.83
N TYR A 4 12.79 -47.17 7.17
CA TYR A 4 11.42 -46.97 7.62
C TYR A 4 10.60 -46.45 6.45
N PHE A 5 9.84 -47.38 5.90
CA PHE A 5 8.83 -47.23 4.87
C PHE A 5 7.66 -46.44 5.48
N PHE A 6 7.65 -45.12 5.31
CA PHE A 6 6.51 -44.29 5.71
C PHE A 6 5.50 -44.28 4.56
N LEU A 7 4.53 -45.20 4.64
CA LEU A 7 3.32 -45.22 3.83
C LEU A 7 2.50 -43.97 4.12
N LEU A 8 2.64 -42.94 3.29
CA LEU A 8 1.71 -41.81 3.29
C LEU A 8 0.45 -42.24 2.55
N SER A 9 -0.58 -42.53 3.35
CA SER A 9 -1.93 -42.86 2.92
C SER A 9 -2.50 -41.79 1.98
N LEU A 10 -2.89 -42.25 0.80
CA LEU A 10 -3.75 -41.59 -0.17
C LEU A 10 -5.20 -41.50 0.36
N PHE A 11 -5.97 -40.55 -0.18
CA PHE A 11 -7.40 -40.23 0.02
C PHE A 11 -7.70 -39.36 1.24
N LEU A 12 -8.32 -38.18 1.09
CA LEU A 12 -9.63 -37.96 0.49
C LEU A 12 -9.73 -36.61 -0.26
N VAL A 13 -10.00 -36.66 -1.56
CA VAL A 13 -10.62 -35.56 -2.31
C VAL A 13 -12.12 -35.66 -2.12
N ILE A 14 -12.72 -34.68 -1.44
CA ILE A 14 -14.16 -34.46 -1.45
C ILE A 14 -14.40 -33.24 -2.33
N ALA A 15 -14.85 -33.46 -3.56
CA ALA A 15 -15.48 -32.44 -4.39
C ALA A 15 -16.86 -32.97 -4.82
N CYS A 16 -17.88 -32.61 -4.04
CA CYS A 16 -19.27 -32.48 -4.47
C CYS A 16 -19.40 -31.02 -4.94
N GLY A 17 -20.12 -30.60 -5.98
CA GLY A 17 -21.23 -31.14 -6.77
C GLY A 17 -21.85 -29.89 -7.44
N GLU A 18 -22.15 -29.97 -8.73
CA GLU A 18 -22.60 -28.86 -9.57
C GLU A 18 -23.99 -28.35 -9.17
N GLY A 19 -24.21 -27.02 -9.24
CA GLY A 19 -25.57 -26.46 -9.17
C GLY A 19 -25.67 -25.04 -8.61
N ASN A 20 -25.58 -24.03 -9.49
CA ASN A 20 -26.64 -23.03 -9.71
C ASN A 20 -26.16 -21.90 -10.63
N LYS A 21 -26.64 -21.92 -11.89
CA LYS A 21 -26.71 -20.75 -12.76
C LYS A 21 -27.96 -19.95 -12.43
N LEU A 22 -27.82 -18.76 -11.87
CA LEU A 22 -28.79 -17.66 -11.82
C LEU A 22 -27.96 -16.40 -11.49
N LYS A 23 -28.01 -15.25 -12.16
CA LYS A 23 -28.86 -14.64 -13.17
C LYS A 23 -27.99 -13.56 -13.84
N ASP A 24 -27.96 -13.50 -15.17
CA ASP A 24 -27.77 -12.22 -15.84
C ASP A 24 -29.10 -11.45 -15.70
N SER A 25 -29.08 -10.38 -14.92
CA SER A 25 -30.12 -9.35 -15.01
C SER A 25 -29.45 -8.00 -14.82
N SER A 26 -29.49 -7.23 -15.90
CA SER A 26 -29.07 -5.84 -16.03
C SER A 26 -29.18 -5.05 -14.74
N SER A 27 -28.05 -4.55 -14.26
CA SER A 27 -28.00 -3.46 -13.28
C SER A 27 -26.73 -2.64 -13.54
N ASP A 28 -26.67 -2.04 -14.72
CA ASP A 28 -25.63 -1.06 -15.07
C ASP A 28 -26.03 0.37 -14.70
N SER A 29 -27.30 0.61 -14.31
CA SER A 29 -27.79 1.96 -13.96
C SER A 29 -27.84 2.25 -12.46
N ILE A 30 -27.84 1.24 -11.57
CA ILE A 30 -27.89 1.44 -10.10
C ILE A 30 -26.48 1.46 -9.48
N LYS A 31 -25.47 0.91 -10.16
CA LYS A 31 -24.09 0.80 -9.65
C LYS A 31 -23.34 2.13 -9.53
N ASN A 32 -23.68 3.13 -10.33
CA ASN A 32 -22.87 4.34 -10.44
C ASN A 32 -23.14 5.32 -9.29
N ASN A 33 -24.40 5.53 -8.92
CA ASN A 33 -24.77 6.60 -7.97
C ASN A 33 -24.39 6.27 -6.51
N ILE A 34 -24.46 5.00 -6.10
CA ILE A 34 -24.21 4.57 -4.71
C ILE A 34 -22.70 4.54 -4.36
N GLY A 35 -21.84 4.52 -5.39
CA GLY A 35 -20.40 4.54 -5.23
C GLY A 35 -19.84 5.96 -5.06
N GLU A 36 -20.35 6.88 -5.88
CA GLU A 36 -19.96 8.29 -5.94
C GLU A 36 -20.25 9.03 -4.61
N GLU A 37 -21.36 8.67 -3.95
CA GLU A 37 -21.84 9.33 -2.71
C GLU A 37 -21.05 8.95 -1.44
N LEU A 38 -20.29 7.84 -1.43
CA LEU A 38 -19.64 7.34 -0.19
C LEU A 38 -18.13 7.58 -0.08
N ILE A 39 -17.45 7.83 -1.20
CA ILE A 39 -16.04 8.23 -1.16
C ILE A 39 -15.92 9.76 -1.00
N SER A 40 -16.90 10.51 -1.50
CA SER A 40 -16.90 11.98 -1.44
C SER A 40 -17.01 12.57 -0.03
N ASP A 41 -17.55 11.83 0.95
CA ASP A 41 -17.66 12.24 2.35
C ASP A 41 -16.51 11.73 3.26
N GLU A 42 -15.59 10.90 2.75
CA GLU A 42 -14.45 10.38 3.53
C GLU A 42 -13.23 11.30 3.45
N ASN A 43 -12.76 11.77 4.61
CA ASN A 43 -11.52 12.52 4.71
C ASN A 43 -10.34 11.58 4.99
N PHE A 44 -9.52 11.30 3.97
CA PHE A 44 -8.25 10.61 4.16
C PHE A 44 -7.14 11.61 4.51
N GLU A 45 -6.63 11.51 5.74
CA GLU A 45 -5.46 12.27 6.16
C GLU A 45 -4.19 11.72 5.50
N LEU A 46 -3.44 12.58 4.81
CA LEU A 46 -2.13 12.27 4.24
C LEU A 46 -1.10 13.15 4.93
N VAL A 47 -0.08 12.52 5.49
CA VAL A 47 1.05 13.23 6.10
C VAL A 47 1.97 13.68 4.98
N ASP A 48 2.23 14.98 4.89
CA ASP A 48 3.21 15.55 3.97
C ASP A 48 4.64 15.35 4.50
N TYR A 49 5.60 15.35 3.56
CA TYR A 49 7.01 15.48 3.94
C TYR A 49 7.31 16.93 4.31
N PRO A 50 7.93 17.22 5.47
CA PRO A 50 8.43 18.57 5.76
C PRO A 50 9.42 19.02 4.68
N GLU A 51 9.34 20.27 4.22
CA GLU A 51 10.22 20.75 3.14
C GLU A 51 11.71 20.64 3.50
N ASP A 52 12.06 21.00 4.73
CA ASP A 52 13.44 20.94 5.21
C ASP A 52 13.93 19.49 5.28
N PHE A 53 13.06 18.56 5.68
CA PHE A 53 13.37 17.13 5.66
C PHE A 53 13.67 16.64 4.24
N LEU A 54 12.95 17.12 3.22
CA LEU A 54 13.24 16.76 1.83
C LEU A 54 14.64 17.24 1.43
N LYS A 55 14.92 18.53 1.66
CA LYS A 55 16.19 19.20 1.31
C LYS A 55 17.41 18.57 1.99
N GLU A 56 17.33 18.40 3.30
CA GLU A 56 18.44 17.87 4.11
C GLU A 56 18.81 16.43 3.74
N ASN A 57 17.87 15.68 3.19
CA ASN A 57 18.05 14.27 2.82
C ASN A 57 18.14 14.03 1.31
N GLY A 58 18.17 15.09 0.50
CA GLY A 58 18.24 15.02 -0.97
C GLY A 58 17.05 14.33 -1.62
N LEU A 59 15.88 14.36 -0.96
CA LEU A 59 14.65 13.75 -1.47
C LEU A 59 13.91 14.68 -2.44
N GLU A 60 14.21 15.98 -2.47
CA GLU A 60 13.62 16.93 -3.42
C GLU A 60 14.00 16.64 -4.86
N GLU A 61 15.13 15.96 -5.09
CA GLU A 61 15.59 15.56 -6.42
C GLU A 61 15.04 14.18 -6.82
N TRP A 62 14.56 13.39 -5.87
CA TRP A 62 14.14 12.03 -6.15
C TRP A 62 12.68 11.91 -6.58
N GLU A 63 12.50 11.88 -7.90
CA GLU A 63 11.18 12.02 -8.53
C GLU A 63 10.20 10.92 -8.11
N ASP A 64 10.67 9.69 -7.88
CA ASP A 64 9.81 8.56 -7.56
C ASP A 64 9.05 8.73 -6.26
N PHE A 65 9.68 9.33 -5.23
CA PHE A 65 9.01 9.61 -3.95
C PHE A 65 7.97 10.72 -4.09
N ARG A 66 8.28 11.79 -4.82
CA ARG A 66 7.31 12.87 -5.09
C ARG A 66 6.15 12.36 -5.92
N ASN A 67 6.42 11.52 -6.91
CA ASN A 67 5.41 10.93 -7.77
C ASN A 67 4.54 9.91 -7.01
N LEU A 68 5.13 9.15 -6.08
CA LEU A 68 4.40 8.26 -5.18
C LEU A 68 3.45 9.07 -4.27
N HIS A 69 3.95 10.16 -3.67
CA HIS A 69 3.17 11.02 -2.80
C HIS A 69 2.01 11.69 -3.54
N LYS A 70 2.26 12.25 -4.74
CA LYS A 70 1.20 12.78 -5.61
C LYS A 70 0.17 11.72 -6.00
N ALA A 71 0.58 10.47 -6.20
CA ALA A 71 -0.35 9.38 -6.50
C ALA A 71 -1.23 9.03 -5.29
N MET A 72 -0.69 9.09 -4.08
CA MET A 72 -1.46 8.95 -2.84
C MET A 72 -2.44 10.11 -2.65
N ASP A 73 -2.01 11.35 -2.90
CA ASP A 73 -2.87 12.52 -2.75
C ASP A 73 -4.06 12.51 -3.73
N ARG A 74 -3.83 12.13 -4.99
CA ARG A 74 -4.89 11.93 -5.98
C ARG A 74 -5.93 10.90 -5.55
N LEU A 75 -5.57 9.90 -4.72
CA LEU A 75 -6.54 8.93 -4.20
C LEU A 75 -7.64 9.55 -3.33
N LYS A 76 -7.46 10.78 -2.83
CA LYS A 76 -8.45 11.47 -1.98
C LYS A 76 -9.61 12.04 -2.77
N GLU A 77 -9.39 12.38 -4.05
CA GLU A 77 -10.28 13.28 -4.79
C GLU A 77 -11.26 12.57 -5.74
N MET A 78 -11.43 11.24 -5.66
CA MET A 78 -11.91 10.47 -6.82
C MET A 78 -13.21 9.68 -6.69
N ASP A 79 -13.96 9.69 -7.80
CA ASP A 79 -15.01 8.74 -8.20
C ASP A 79 -14.45 7.30 -8.24
N ILE A 80 -15.28 6.32 -7.90
CA ILE A 80 -14.95 4.88 -7.88
C ILE A 80 -14.39 4.39 -9.22
N ARG A 81 -14.78 4.98 -10.35
CA ARG A 81 -14.24 4.59 -11.66
C ARG A 81 -12.77 4.97 -11.82
N ASP A 82 -12.39 6.13 -11.30
CA ASP A 82 -11.00 6.60 -11.34
C ASP A 82 -10.14 5.90 -10.29
N ILE A 83 -10.75 5.37 -9.23
CA ILE A 83 -10.01 4.72 -8.15
C ILE A 83 -9.25 3.47 -8.62
N GLU A 84 -9.80 2.68 -9.54
CA GLU A 84 -9.09 1.50 -10.05
C GLU A 84 -7.84 1.90 -10.84
N LEU A 85 -7.96 2.87 -11.75
CA LEU A 85 -6.82 3.33 -12.57
C LEU A 85 -5.73 3.95 -11.70
N ASN A 86 -6.11 4.72 -10.68
CA ASN A 86 -5.16 5.34 -9.78
C ASN A 86 -4.47 4.32 -8.88
N ILE A 87 -5.18 3.31 -8.37
CA ILE A 87 -4.56 2.20 -7.62
C ILE A 87 -3.62 1.38 -8.52
N ILE A 88 -3.96 1.17 -9.80
CA ILE A 88 -3.06 0.51 -10.76
C ILE A 88 -1.77 1.34 -10.95
N GLY A 89 -1.91 2.65 -11.16
CA GLY A 89 -0.78 3.56 -11.28
C GLY A 89 0.11 3.56 -10.02
N LEU A 90 -0.50 3.66 -8.85
CA LEU A 90 0.17 3.58 -7.55
C LEU A 90 0.92 2.25 -7.40
N SER A 91 0.27 1.13 -7.75
CA SER A 91 0.87 -0.20 -7.67
C SER A 91 2.10 -0.34 -8.57
N SER A 92 2.11 0.28 -9.75
CA SER A 92 3.28 0.28 -10.64
C SER A 92 4.43 1.06 -10.02
N ARG A 93 4.15 2.30 -9.57
CA ARG A 93 5.16 3.16 -8.94
C ARG A 93 5.80 2.51 -7.72
N LEU A 94 5.00 1.88 -6.86
CA LEU A 94 5.53 1.15 -5.70
C LEU A 94 6.39 -0.05 -6.09
N LYS A 95 6.02 -0.77 -7.16
CA LYS A 95 6.83 -1.88 -7.67
C LYS A 95 8.18 -1.38 -8.15
N ASP A 96 8.19 -0.29 -8.92
CA ASP A 96 9.40 0.30 -9.46
C ASP A 96 10.29 0.80 -8.32
N LEU A 97 9.72 1.53 -7.36
CA LEU A 97 10.44 2.03 -6.19
C LEU A 97 11.04 0.92 -5.33
N ILE A 98 10.31 -0.18 -5.11
CA ILE A 98 10.80 -1.33 -4.33
C ILE A 98 11.96 -2.03 -5.04
N SER A 99 12.00 -2.01 -6.37
CA SER A 99 13.05 -2.67 -7.16
C SER A 99 14.37 -1.90 -7.21
N GLN A 100 14.37 -0.63 -6.79
CA GLN A 100 15.51 0.27 -6.82
C GLN A 100 16.05 0.52 -5.40
N ASP A 101 17.29 0.98 -5.27
CA ASP A 101 17.87 1.42 -3.99
C ASP A 101 17.27 2.76 -3.54
N LEU A 102 17.02 2.87 -2.24
CA LEU A 102 16.53 4.09 -1.62
C LEU A 102 17.73 5.02 -1.28
N PRO A 103 17.75 6.29 -1.72
CA PRO A 103 18.75 7.30 -1.41
C PRO A 103 18.53 7.85 0.01
N GLY A 104 19.29 8.89 0.35
CA GLY A 104 19.15 9.58 1.64
C GLY A 104 19.43 8.69 2.84
N GLY A 105 20.14 7.56 2.66
CA GLY A 105 20.33 6.58 3.73
C GLY A 105 19.05 5.83 4.14
N PHE A 106 17.98 5.92 3.35
CA PHE A 106 16.73 5.22 3.63
C PHE A 106 16.75 3.74 3.23
N GLU A 107 17.85 3.27 2.62
CA GLU A 107 18.09 1.85 2.31
C GLU A 107 18.33 1.01 3.57
N THR A 108 17.29 0.91 4.40
CA THR A 108 17.32 0.16 5.66
C THR A 108 16.19 -0.87 5.71
N PRO A 109 16.36 -1.98 6.44
CA PRO A 109 15.29 -2.98 6.61
C PRO A 109 13.99 -2.38 7.16
N GLN A 110 14.09 -1.35 8.02
CA GLN A 110 12.95 -0.72 8.67
C GLN A 110 12.07 0.08 7.69
N ILE A 111 12.69 0.78 6.74
CA ILE A 111 11.99 1.52 5.69
C ILE A 111 11.51 0.56 4.60
N ARG A 112 12.38 -0.35 4.14
CA ARG A 112 12.02 -1.36 3.12
C ARG A 112 10.82 -2.21 3.51
N SER A 113 10.77 -2.67 4.76
CA SER A 113 9.63 -3.45 5.26
C SER A 113 8.33 -2.65 5.21
N ARG A 114 8.35 -1.40 5.66
CA ARG A 114 7.17 -0.51 5.62
C ARG A 114 6.72 -0.21 4.19
N LEU A 115 7.66 0.04 3.28
CA LEU A 115 7.36 0.25 1.86
C LEU A 115 6.68 -0.99 1.23
N LYS A 116 7.14 -2.20 1.57
CA LYS A 116 6.48 -3.45 1.14
C LYS A 116 5.08 -3.61 1.75
N VAL A 117 4.85 -3.15 2.97
CA VAL A 117 3.51 -3.11 3.57
C VAL A 117 2.59 -2.17 2.79
N VAL A 118 3.07 -0.98 2.40
CA VAL A 118 2.30 -0.05 1.54
C VAL A 118 1.94 -0.71 0.20
N GLN A 119 2.90 -1.40 -0.43
CA GLN A 119 2.64 -2.18 -1.66
C GLN A 119 1.56 -3.24 -1.45
N MET A 120 1.63 -4.00 -0.36
CA MET A 120 0.64 -5.02 -0.04
C MET A 120 -0.77 -4.43 0.19
N GLN A 121 -0.88 -3.29 0.87
CA GLN A 121 -2.17 -2.62 1.07
C GLN A 121 -2.72 -2.04 -0.25
N THR A 122 -1.84 -1.57 -1.12
CA THR A 122 -2.22 -1.13 -2.48
C THR A 122 -2.79 -2.30 -3.28
N GLN A 123 -2.15 -3.47 -3.21
CA GLN A 123 -2.64 -4.69 -3.88
C GLN A 123 -3.99 -5.16 -3.31
N LYS A 124 -4.20 -5.06 -2.00
CA LYS A 124 -5.50 -5.35 -1.37
C LYS A 124 -6.58 -4.39 -1.86
N SER A 125 -6.28 -3.09 -1.90
CA SER A 125 -7.22 -2.08 -2.40
C SER A 125 -7.58 -2.37 -3.87
N ARG A 126 -6.59 -2.73 -4.70
CA ARG A 126 -6.79 -3.15 -6.10
C ARG A 126 -7.67 -4.40 -6.23
N TYR A 127 -7.54 -5.34 -5.31
CA TYR A 127 -8.37 -6.53 -5.31
C TYR A 127 -9.83 -6.15 -5.05
N PHE A 128 -10.09 -5.25 -4.09
CA PHE A 128 -11.45 -4.84 -3.75
C PHE A 128 -12.11 -3.93 -4.79
N THR A 129 -11.33 -3.16 -5.57
CA THR A 129 -11.88 -2.45 -6.74
C THR A 129 -12.36 -3.42 -7.82
N ARG A 130 -11.58 -4.46 -8.12
CA ARG A 130 -11.89 -5.45 -9.17
C ARG A 130 -13.05 -6.38 -8.83
N HIS A 131 -13.18 -6.74 -7.56
CA HIS A 131 -14.17 -7.70 -7.09
C HIS A 131 -15.34 -7.04 -6.34
N TYR A 132 -15.50 -5.72 -6.48
CA TYR A 132 -16.60 -4.89 -5.96
C TYR A 132 -17.15 -5.34 -4.60
N LYS A 133 -16.30 -5.32 -3.58
CA LYS A 133 -16.73 -5.42 -2.18
C LYS A 133 -16.67 -4.03 -1.57
N LYS A 134 -17.74 -3.26 -1.74
CA LYS A 134 -17.88 -1.89 -1.22
C LYS A 134 -17.52 -1.80 0.26
N ASP A 135 -18.02 -2.74 1.06
CA ASP A 135 -17.75 -2.85 2.50
C ASP A 135 -16.28 -3.15 2.83
N SER A 136 -15.47 -3.55 1.84
CA SER A 136 -14.06 -3.89 1.99
C SER A 136 -13.11 -2.89 1.33
N LEU A 137 -13.55 -2.17 0.29
CA LEU A 137 -12.73 -1.19 -0.41
C LEU A 137 -12.36 -0.03 0.52
N LEU A 138 -13.35 0.57 1.17
CA LEU A 138 -13.10 1.73 2.02
C LEU A 138 -12.16 1.43 3.20
N PRO A 139 -12.35 0.35 3.99
CA PRO A 139 -11.36 -0.08 4.98
C PRO A 139 -9.97 -0.33 4.41
N SER A 140 -9.87 -0.89 3.19
CA SER A 140 -8.57 -1.14 2.56
C SER A 140 -7.84 0.15 2.16
N LEU A 141 -8.57 1.17 1.72
CA LEU A 141 -8.02 2.50 1.43
C LEU A 141 -7.55 3.17 2.71
N ARG A 142 -8.34 3.13 3.79
CA ARG A 142 -7.89 3.67 5.10
C ARG A 142 -6.60 3.00 5.57
N ALA A 143 -6.51 1.67 5.42
CA ALA A 143 -5.28 0.94 5.75
C ALA A 143 -4.11 1.37 4.86
N LEU A 144 -4.34 1.62 3.57
CA LEU A 144 -3.33 2.11 2.64
C LEU A 144 -2.78 3.48 3.10
N TYR A 145 -3.65 4.46 3.38
CA TYR A 145 -3.23 5.77 3.89
C TYR A 145 -2.49 5.67 5.22
N TYR A 146 -3.03 4.92 6.18
CA TYR A 146 -2.39 4.70 7.47
C TYR A 146 -0.96 4.18 7.32
N HIS A 147 -0.77 3.13 6.51
CA HIS A 147 0.55 2.53 6.35
C HIS A 147 1.50 3.41 5.54
N TYR A 148 0.99 4.22 4.62
CA TYR A 148 1.79 5.21 3.91
C TYR A 148 2.26 6.33 4.86
N ASN A 149 1.38 6.86 5.71
CA ASN A 149 1.76 7.86 6.72
C ASN A 149 2.79 7.29 7.71
N VAL A 150 2.64 6.03 8.14
CA VAL A 150 3.62 5.34 9.00
C VAL A 150 4.99 5.19 8.31
N LEU A 151 5.03 5.02 6.99
CA LEU A 151 6.29 5.02 6.23
C LEU A 151 6.97 6.40 6.32
N ILE A 152 6.23 7.47 6.04
CA ILE A 152 6.74 8.86 6.07
C ILE A 152 7.27 9.19 7.47
N LEU A 153 6.45 8.99 8.49
CA LEU A 153 6.82 9.26 9.88
C LEU A 153 8.06 8.47 10.29
N ARG A 154 8.21 7.22 9.84
CA ARG A 154 9.42 6.46 10.18
C ARG A 154 10.66 6.99 9.46
N MET A 155 10.55 7.48 8.23
CA MET A 155 11.67 8.12 7.55
C MET A 155 12.15 9.36 8.31
N ILE A 156 11.21 10.17 8.82
CA ILE A 156 11.52 11.35 9.62
C ILE A 156 12.25 10.96 10.91
N VAL A 157 11.64 10.07 11.71
CA VAL A 157 12.22 9.65 13.00
C VAL A 157 13.58 8.97 12.81
N LEU A 158 13.79 8.20 11.73
CA LEU A 158 15.09 7.59 11.45
C LEU A 158 16.21 8.64 11.36
N LYS A 159 15.94 9.80 10.76
CA LYS A 159 16.91 10.89 10.62
C LYS A 159 17.11 11.68 11.90
N GLU A 160 16.05 11.86 12.66
CA GLU A 160 16.15 12.44 14.00
C GLU A 160 17.02 11.57 14.92
N ASP A 161 16.79 10.25 14.93
CA ASP A 161 17.56 9.27 15.70
C ASP A 161 19.06 9.30 15.30
N GLU A 162 19.37 9.34 14.00
CA GLU A 162 20.73 9.45 13.47
C GLU A 162 21.44 10.74 13.93
N ASN A 163 20.74 11.88 13.86
CA ASN A 163 21.29 13.18 14.25
C ASN A 163 21.59 13.25 15.75
N VAL A 164 20.74 12.68 16.60
CA VAL A 164 20.95 12.61 18.05
C VAL A 164 22.20 11.77 18.37
N ALA A 165 22.33 10.58 17.78
CA ALA A 165 23.49 9.71 18.00
C ALA A 165 24.82 10.37 17.59
N VAL A 166 24.83 11.14 16.49
CA VAL A 166 26.02 11.90 16.05
C VAL A 166 26.35 13.04 17.03
N SER A 167 25.34 13.67 17.63
CA SER A 167 25.55 14.75 18.59
C SER A 167 26.13 14.25 19.93
N GLU A 168 25.72 13.06 20.39
CA GLU A 168 26.22 12.44 21.62
C GLU A 168 27.66 11.93 21.47
N THR A 169 27.99 11.33 20.32
CA THR A 169 29.36 10.85 20.03
C THR A 169 30.38 11.97 19.91
N LYS A 170 29.97 13.18 19.50
CA LYS A 170 30.85 14.37 19.47
C LYS A 170 31.08 15.01 20.85
N GLN A 171 30.27 14.65 21.86
CA GLN A 171 30.37 15.21 23.22
C GLN A 171 31.15 14.32 24.20
N MET A 172 31.55 13.10 23.80
CA MET A 172 32.45 12.27 24.62
C MET A 172 33.92 12.68 24.38
N PRO A 173 34.66 13.13 25.42
CA PRO A 173 36.07 13.51 25.33
C PRO A 173 37.03 12.32 25.15
#